data_AF-A0A7D9E0Y3-F1
#
_entry.id   AF-A0A7D9E0Y3-F1
#
_cell.length_a   1.000
_cell.length_b   1.000
_cell.length_c   1.000
_cell.angle_alpha   90.00
_cell.angle_beta   90.00
_cell.angle_gamma   90.00
#
_symmetry.space_group_name_H-M   'P 1'
#
loop_
_entity.id
_entity.type
_entity.pdbx_description
1 polymer ?
#
loop_
_entity_poly.entity_id
_entity_poly.type
_entity_poly.pdbx_seq_one_letter_code
_entity_poly.pdbx_strand_id
1 'polypeptide(L)'
;MFLVDERLKPTACWEFEGEILVLHHPTTISPKYQAMVHCGSIRQTATILAMNKDHLRTGDKALVHFQFIKQPELLKPGTRMVFREGRTKAVGTIVNISPNPPPKPIPVTKLKPRVHHNKHRYGGNKTRTTPNTE
;
A
#
# COMPACT_ATOMS: atom_id res chain seq x y z
N MET A 1 -23.71 -0.20 11.45
CA MET A 1 -25.01 -0.36 10.76
C MET A 1 -25.49 1.02 10.37
N PHE A 2 -25.94 1.20 9.13
CA PHE A 2 -26.49 2.44 8.62
C PHE A 2 -27.99 2.27 8.42
N LEU A 3 -28.77 3.29 8.78
CA LEU A 3 -30.17 3.43 8.36
C LEU A 3 -30.21 4.56 7.34
N VAL A 4 -30.76 4.28 6.17
CA VAL A 4 -30.69 5.15 5.00
C VAL A 4 -32.04 5.10 4.30
N ASP A 5 -32.52 6.28 3.88
CA ASP A 5 -33.74 6.40 3.09
C ASP A 5 -33.55 5.74 1.71
N GLU A 6 -34.56 5.00 1.25
CA GLU A 6 -34.51 4.25 -0.02
C GLU A 6 -34.22 5.16 -1.23
N ARG A 7 -34.67 6.41 -1.18
CA ARG A 7 -34.50 7.38 -2.27
C ARG A 7 -33.05 7.77 -2.48
N LEU A 8 -32.19 7.57 -1.48
CA LEU A 8 -30.77 7.93 -1.53
C LEU A 8 -29.91 6.93 -2.32
N LYS A 9 -30.45 5.74 -2.68
CA LYS A 9 -29.74 4.68 -3.42
C LYS A 9 -28.29 4.48 -2.94
N PRO A 10 -28.09 4.17 -1.64
CA PRO A 10 -26.76 4.08 -1.03
C PRO A 10 -25.95 2.97 -1.70
N THR A 11 -24.71 3.29 -2.08
CA THR A 11 -23.78 2.32 -2.69
C THR A 11 -22.62 2.08 -1.74
N ALA A 12 -22.41 0.82 -1.36
CA ALA A 12 -21.24 0.42 -0.58
C ALA A 12 -20.02 0.29 -1.49
N CYS A 13 -18.86 0.73 -1.02
CA CYS A 13 -17.62 0.74 -1.80
C CYS A 13 -16.50 0.00 -1.06
N TRP A 14 -15.65 -0.67 -1.83
CA TRP A 14 -14.39 -1.21 -1.33
C TRP A 14 -13.30 -0.15 -1.34
N GLU A 15 -13.32 0.71 -2.35
CA GLU A 15 -12.25 1.64 -2.68
C GLU A 15 -12.71 3.08 -2.53
N PHE A 16 -11.81 3.93 -2.05
CA PHE A 16 -12.06 5.36 -1.88
C PHE A 16 -10.76 6.15 -1.83
N GLU A 17 -10.83 7.41 -2.22
CA GLU A 17 -9.72 8.36 -2.15
C GLU A 17 -9.91 9.28 -0.95
N GLY A 18 -8.82 9.54 -0.23
CA GLY A 18 -8.82 10.48 0.88
C GLY A 18 -7.55 11.33 0.88
N GLU A 19 -7.72 12.60 1.21
CA GLU A 19 -6.61 13.48 1.52
C GLU A 19 -6.24 13.28 2.99
N ILE A 20 -4.98 12.95 3.25
CA ILE A 20 -4.47 12.73 4.61
C ILE A 20 -3.34 13.67 4.96
N LEU A 21 -3.23 13.98 6.24
CA LEU A 21 -2.08 14.56 6.90
C LEU A 21 -1.50 13.52 7.86
N VAL A 22 -0.25 13.14 7.64
CA VAL A 22 0.49 12.24 8.53
C VAL A 22 0.94 13.02 9.77
N LEU A 23 0.58 12.51 10.94
CA LEU A 23 0.98 13.04 12.24
C LEU A 23 2.25 12.33 12.71
N HIS A 24 2.35 11.95 13.98
CA HIS A 24 3.51 11.28 14.54
C HIS A 24 3.60 9.82 14.08
N HIS A 25 4.34 9.60 12.99
CA HIS A 25 4.62 8.28 12.45
C HIS A 25 6.14 8.06 12.34
N PRO A 26 6.72 7.14 13.15
CA PRO A 26 8.16 6.92 13.18
C PRO A 26 8.68 6.16 11.95
N THR A 27 7.81 5.56 11.15
CA THR A 27 8.17 4.78 9.96
C THR A 27 7.66 5.45 8.68
N THR A 28 8.08 4.94 7.54
CA THR A 28 7.64 5.41 6.22
C THR A 28 6.36 4.69 5.81
N ILE A 29 5.37 5.45 5.34
CA ILE A 29 4.16 4.89 4.72
C ILE A 29 4.39 4.78 3.21
N SER A 30 4.06 3.62 2.64
CA SER A 30 4.23 3.28 1.23
C SER A 30 3.02 2.50 0.72
N PRO A 31 2.88 2.27 -0.59
CA PRO A 31 1.83 1.38 -1.11
C PRO A 31 1.90 0.00 -0.45
N LYS A 32 0.74 -0.64 -0.29
CA LYS A 32 0.50 -1.88 0.48
C LYS A 32 0.54 -1.73 2.00
N TYR A 33 0.86 -0.54 2.53
CA TYR A 33 0.71 -0.29 3.96
C TYR A 33 -0.76 -0.46 4.37
N GLN A 34 -0.98 -1.12 5.51
CA GLN A 34 -2.30 -1.42 6.05
C GLN A 34 -2.47 -0.76 7.41
N ALA A 35 -3.60 -0.12 7.63
CA ALA A 35 -3.95 0.37 8.96
C ALA A 35 -5.46 0.43 9.17
N MET A 36 -5.86 0.65 10.43
CA MET A 36 -7.26 0.76 10.80
C MET A 36 -7.78 2.16 10.44
N VAL A 37 -8.80 2.21 9.58
CA VAL A 37 -9.54 3.43 9.25
C VAL A 37 -10.73 3.55 10.19
N HIS A 38 -10.81 4.70 10.85
CA HIS A 38 -11.98 5.14 11.59
C HIS A 38 -12.66 6.27 10.82
N CYS A 39 -13.90 6.05 10.39
CA CYS A 39 -14.71 7.05 9.69
C CYS A 39 -16.15 6.97 10.19
N GLY A 40 -16.57 7.94 11.03
CA GLY A 40 -17.84 7.85 11.74
C GLY A 40 -17.92 6.56 12.58
N SER A 41 -18.89 5.70 12.28
CA SER A 41 -19.06 4.39 12.92
C SER A 41 -18.19 3.28 12.35
N ILE A 42 -17.56 3.48 11.19
CA ILE A 42 -16.76 2.46 10.51
C ILE A 42 -15.43 2.31 11.22
N ARG A 43 -15.03 1.06 11.48
CA ARG A 43 -13.74 0.67 12.08
C ARG A 43 -13.22 -0.54 11.33
N GLN A 44 -12.49 -0.31 10.26
CA GLN A 44 -12.06 -1.37 9.35
C GLN A 44 -10.64 -1.14 8.86
N THR A 45 -9.89 -2.22 8.71
CA THR A 45 -8.56 -2.17 8.10
C THR A 45 -8.68 -1.87 6.60
N ALA A 46 -7.90 -0.89 6.14
CA ALA A 46 -7.74 -0.58 4.73
C ALA A 46 -6.27 -0.72 4.30
N THR A 47 -6.08 -1.13 3.06
CA THR A 47 -4.78 -1.16 2.37
C THR A 47 -4.64 0.08 1.52
N ILE A 48 -3.46 0.69 1.52
CA ILE A 48 -3.10 1.74 0.57
C ILE A 48 -2.76 1.08 -0.77
N LEU A 49 -3.54 1.38 -1.81
CA LEU A 49 -3.29 0.88 -3.17
C LEU A 49 -2.31 1.78 -3.91
N ALA A 50 -2.52 3.09 -3.83
CA ALA A 50 -1.73 4.10 -4.51
C ALA A 50 -1.71 5.41 -3.73
N MET A 51 -0.71 6.23 -4.00
CA MET A 51 -0.52 7.54 -3.39
C MET A 51 0.07 8.49 -4.43
N ASN A 52 -0.19 9.78 -4.30
CA ASN A 52 0.43 10.80 -5.15
C ASN A 52 1.89 11.13 -4.79
N LYS A 53 2.44 10.46 -3.77
CA LYS A 53 3.84 10.51 -3.35
C LYS A 53 4.33 9.08 -3.14
N ASP A 54 5.59 8.80 -3.45
CA ASP A 54 6.16 7.44 -3.28
C ASP A 54 6.18 7.00 -1.81
N HIS A 55 6.46 7.95 -0.92
CA HIS A 55 6.66 7.74 0.50
C HIS A 55 6.08 8.91 1.30
N LEU A 56 5.43 8.61 2.43
CA LEU A 56 4.93 9.61 3.37
C LEU A 56 5.60 9.48 4.73
N ARG A 57 5.92 10.62 5.35
CA ARG A 57 6.47 10.76 6.70
C ARG A 57 5.66 11.79 7.49
N THR A 58 6.04 11.97 8.75
CA THR A 58 5.41 12.96 9.65
C THR A 58 5.38 14.35 9.00
N GLY A 59 4.20 14.97 8.98
CA GLY A 59 3.95 16.28 8.39
C GLY A 59 3.52 16.26 6.93
N ASP A 60 3.63 15.11 6.24
CA ASP A 60 3.22 15.03 4.84
C ASP A 60 1.71 15.09 4.66
N LYS A 61 1.27 15.90 3.69
CA LYS A 61 -0.05 15.81 3.09
C LYS A 61 0.00 15.04 1.77
N ALA A 62 -1.00 14.20 1.53
CA ALA A 62 -1.08 13.39 0.31
C ALA A 62 -2.52 12.99 -0.02
N LEU A 63 -2.77 12.77 -1.30
CA LEU A 63 -3.95 12.07 -1.78
C LEU A 63 -3.63 10.58 -1.85
N VAL A 64 -4.45 9.78 -1.18
CA VAL A 64 -4.21 8.35 -1.00
C VAL A 64 -5.45 7.57 -1.42
N HIS A 65 -5.23 6.53 -2.23
CA HIS A 65 -6.25 5.58 -2.64
C HIS A 65 -6.23 4.37 -1.69
N PHE A 66 -7.34 4.17 -0.99
CA PHE A 66 -7.53 3.13 0.01
C PHE A 66 -8.48 2.05 -0.50
N GLN A 67 -8.30 0.85 0.04
CA GLN A 67 -9.21 -0.28 -0.16
C GLN A 67 -9.47 -1.00 1.15
N PHE A 68 -10.74 -1.14 1.53
CA PHE A 68 -11.15 -1.95 2.66
C PHE A 68 -10.85 -3.44 2.44
N ILE A 69 -10.50 -4.16 3.51
CA ILE A 69 -10.07 -5.56 3.39
C ILE A 69 -11.21 -6.55 3.57
N LYS A 70 -12.12 -6.31 4.53
CA LYS A 70 -13.08 -7.34 4.97
C LYS A 70 -14.42 -7.24 4.25
N GLN A 71 -14.98 -6.05 4.11
CA GLN A 71 -16.30 -5.82 3.53
C GLN A 71 -16.40 -4.41 2.92
N PRO A 72 -17.29 -4.18 1.95
CA PRO A 72 -17.54 -2.84 1.45
C PRO A 72 -18.30 -2.03 2.50
N GLU A 73 -18.04 -0.73 2.56
CA GLU A 73 -18.68 0.17 3.54
C GLU A 73 -19.34 1.34 2.82
N LEU A 74 -20.37 1.91 3.47
CA LEU A 74 -21.02 3.10 2.96
C LEU A 74 -20.23 4.34 3.41
N LEU A 75 -19.59 4.99 2.46
CA LEU A 75 -18.84 6.22 2.69
C LEU A 75 -19.60 7.44 2.18
N LYS A 76 -19.28 8.61 2.76
CA LYS A 76 -19.76 9.90 2.29
C LYS A 76 -18.58 10.83 2.03
N PRO A 77 -18.45 11.43 0.84
CA PRO A 77 -17.40 12.42 0.57
C PRO A 77 -17.50 13.60 1.55
N GLY A 78 -16.35 14.16 1.91
CA GLY A 78 -16.22 15.20 2.93
C GLY A 78 -16.19 14.67 4.37
N THR A 79 -16.40 13.37 4.60
CA THR A 79 -16.36 12.81 5.97
C THR A 79 -14.93 12.75 6.49
N ARG A 80 -14.76 13.15 7.75
CA ARG A 80 -13.49 13.06 8.47
C ARG A 80 -13.14 11.61 8.80
N MET A 81 -11.89 11.25 8.56
CA MET A 81 -11.35 9.95 8.88
C MET A 81 -10.03 10.02 9.65
N VAL A 82 -9.73 8.94 10.37
CA VAL A 82 -8.50 8.77 11.13
C VAL A 82 -7.85 7.44 10.78
N PHE A 83 -6.55 7.47 10.52
CA PHE A 83 -5.70 6.31 10.28
C PHE A 83 -5.01 5.91 11.58
N ARG A 84 -5.17 4.66 12.03
CA ARG A 84 -4.66 4.19 13.33
C ARG A 84 -3.85 2.90 13.23
N GLU A 85 -2.76 2.88 13.99
CA GLU A 85 -1.92 1.72 14.29
C GLU A 85 -1.55 1.82 15.78
N GLY A 86 -2.50 1.45 16.64
CA GLY A 86 -2.51 1.75 18.08
C GLY A 86 -2.87 3.21 18.37
N ARG A 87 -1.97 4.12 18.01
CA ARG A 87 -2.18 5.59 18.10
C ARG A 87 -2.66 6.15 16.76
N THR A 88 -3.20 7.36 16.80
CA THR A 88 -3.56 8.13 15.60
C THR A 88 -2.30 8.47 14.81
N LYS A 89 -2.22 7.97 13.58
CA LYS A 89 -1.05 8.11 12.68
C LYS A 89 -1.28 9.16 11.62
N ALA A 90 -2.48 9.25 11.09
CA ALA A 90 -2.87 10.28 10.16
C ALA A 90 -4.33 10.67 10.39
N VAL A 91 -4.66 11.88 9.98
CA VAL A 91 -6.03 12.39 9.92
C VAL A 91 -6.32 12.80 8.49
N GLY A 92 -7.57 12.67 8.06
CA GLY A 92 -7.90 12.99 6.68
C GLY A 92 -9.37 13.23 6.46
N THR A 93 -9.69 13.46 5.19
CA THR A 93 -11.04 13.66 4.69
C THR A 93 -11.22 12.81 3.45
N ILE A 94 -12.35 12.12 3.35
CA ILE A 94 -12.71 11.36 2.15
C ILE A 94 -13.01 12.36 1.03
N VAL A 95 -12.35 12.21 -0.11
CA VAL A 95 -12.47 13.12 -1.26
C VAL A 95 -13.39 12.52 -2.30
N ASN A 96 -13.14 11.26 -2.67
CA ASN A 96 -13.89 10.59 -3.72
C ASN A 96 -14.15 9.12 -3.35
N ILE A 97 -15.22 8.55 -3.91
CA ILE A 97 -15.62 7.18 -3.67
C ILE A 97 -15.76 6.49 -5.02
N SER A 98 -15.04 5.39 -5.22
CA SER A 98 -15.19 4.56 -6.40
C SER A 98 -16.20 3.45 -6.08
N PRO A 99 -17.33 3.33 -6.82
CA PRO A 99 -18.34 2.30 -6.58
C PRO A 99 -17.90 0.90 -7.07
N ASN A 100 -16.60 0.61 -7.11
CA ASN A 100 -16.07 -0.57 -7.80
C ASN A 100 -16.27 -1.88 -6.98
N PRO A 101 -16.50 -3.04 -7.63
CA PRO A 101 -16.61 -4.34 -6.96
C PRO A 101 -15.28 -4.74 -6.28
N PRO A 102 -15.29 -5.76 -5.38
CA PRO A 102 -14.07 -6.19 -4.70
C PRO A 102 -12.96 -6.51 -5.71
N PRO A 103 -11.69 -6.23 -5.37
CA PRO A 103 -10.58 -6.64 -6.23
C PRO A 103 -10.62 -8.16 -6.38
N LYS A 104 -10.46 -8.64 -7.61
CA LYS A 104 -10.19 -10.06 -7.85
C LYS A 104 -8.99 -10.47 -6.99
N PRO A 105 -8.99 -11.63 -6.33
CA PRO A 105 -7.87 -12.06 -5.50
C PRO A 105 -6.58 -11.96 -6.31
N ILE A 106 -5.64 -11.13 -5.82
CA ILE A 106 -4.35 -10.89 -6.47
C ILE A 106 -3.67 -12.26 -6.62
N PRO A 107 -3.33 -12.72 -7.83
CA PRO A 107 -2.55 -13.93 -7.98
C PRO A 107 -1.21 -13.66 -7.29
N VAL A 108 -0.91 -14.42 -6.24
CA VAL A 108 0.41 -14.44 -5.63
C VAL A 108 1.37 -14.92 -6.71
N THR A 109 1.98 -13.99 -7.44
CA THR A 109 2.90 -14.32 -8.51
C THR A 109 4.12 -14.88 -7.81
N LYS A 110 4.31 -16.20 -7.87
CA LYS A 110 5.48 -16.89 -7.33
C LYS A 110 6.72 -16.13 -7.80
N LEU A 111 7.44 -15.48 -6.87
CA LEU A 111 8.73 -14.90 -7.19
C LEU A 111 9.61 -16.05 -7.73
N LYS A 112 10.02 -15.95 -9.00
CA LYS A 112 11.03 -16.85 -9.55
C LYS A 112 12.28 -16.73 -8.67
N PRO A 113 12.90 -17.84 -8.24
CA PRO A 113 14.15 -17.79 -7.49
C PRO A 113 15.19 -17.05 -8.32
N ARG A 114 15.77 -16.01 -7.72
CA ARG A 114 16.80 -15.16 -8.34
C ARG A 114 18.07 -16.00 -8.48
N VAL A 115 18.35 -16.51 -9.68
CA VAL A 115 19.60 -17.22 -9.98
C VAL A 115 20.75 -16.22 -9.87
N HIS A 116 21.61 -16.39 -8.86
CA HIS A 116 22.88 -15.66 -8.76
C HIS A 116 23.78 -16.10 -9.92
N HIS A 117 23.88 -15.26 -10.95
CA HIS A 117 24.83 -15.46 -12.04
C HIS A 117 26.20 -14.93 -11.60
N ASN A 118 27.03 -15.81 -11.03
CA ASN A 118 28.40 -15.47 -10.68
C ASN A 118 29.25 -15.42 -11.96
N LYS A 119 29.57 -14.21 -12.43
CA LYS A 119 30.49 -13.98 -13.55
C LYS A 119 31.79 -13.40 -12.99
N HIS A 120 32.74 -14.28 -12.69
CA HIS A 120 34.17 -13.93 -12.72
C HIS A 120 34.85 -14.81 -13.76
N ARG A 121 34.96 -14.27 -14.97
CA ARG A 121 35.93 -14.68 -15.98
C ARG A 121 37.16 -13.79 -15.83
N TYR A 122 38.31 -14.40 -15.63
CA TYR A 122 39.58 -13.94 -16.21
C TYR A 122 40.34 -15.19 -16.67
N GLY A 123 40.42 -15.38 -17.99
CA GLY A 123 41.52 -16.16 -18.60
C GLY A 123 42.81 -15.36 -18.43
N GLY A 124 44.01 -15.91 -18.45
CA GLY A 124 44.52 -17.13 -19.06
C GLY A 124 45.78 -16.73 -19.85
N ASN A 125 46.93 -17.36 -19.59
CA ASN A 125 47.86 -17.85 -20.64
C ASN A 125 49.23 -18.35 -20.11
N LYS A 126 49.62 -19.48 -20.71
CA LYS A 126 50.94 -19.89 -21.25
C LYS A 126 52.13 -20.19 -20.31
N THR A 127 52.37 -21.49 -20.17
CA THR A 127 53.59 -22.26 -20.53
C THR A 127 54.96 -21.55 -20.49
N ARG A 128 55.88 -22.08 -19.68
CA ARG A 128 57.29 -22.24 -20.10
C ARG A 128 57.97 -23.42 -19.40
N THR A 129 58.44 -24.34 -20.21
CA THR A 129 59.36 -25.44 -19.94
C THR A 129 60.76 -24.92 -19.60
N THR A 130 61.47 -25.61 -18.70
CA THR A 130 62.95 -25.65 -18.66
C THR A 130 63.42 -27.07 -18.33
N PRO A 131 64.50 -27.56 -18.96
CA PRO A 131 64.96 -28.94 -18.88
C PRO A 131 66.02 -29.17 -17.78
N ASN A 132 66.23 -30.44 -17.43
CA ASN A 132 67.31 -30.96 -16.57
C ASN A 132 68.71 -30.64 -17.10
N THR A 133 69.71 -30.59 -16.21
CA THR A 133 71.11 -31.11 -16.16
C THR A 133 71.86 -30.20 -15.15
N GLU A 134 72.66 -30.60 -14.15
CA GLU A 134 73.48 -31.78 -13.80
C GLU A 134 73.22 -32.27 -12.37
#